data_AF-A0A7V3YDF7-F1
#
_entry.id   AF-A0A7V3YDF7-F1
#
_cell.length_a   1.000
_cell.length_b   1.000
_cell.length_c   1.000
_cell.angle_alpha   90.00
_cell.angle_beta   90.00
_cell.angle_gamma   90.00
#
_symmetry.space_group_name_H-M   'P 1'
#
loop_
_entity.id
_entity.type
_entity.pdbx_description
1 polymer ?
#
loop_
_entity_poly.entity_id
_entity_poly.type
_entity_poly.pdbx_seq_one_letter_code
_entity_poly.pdbx_strand_id
1 'polypeptide(L)'
;MRQYVFTAKGIYERILPPVDHDFAQRVGKFESVEAMREGIRKWLEAKREAYSREEMVNRIIDQVIRRNDFELPPGLVELTFQWFWEDYQKENKEPEDADQIREKYLPAIVRYLKWRRIWNAIAQAEGFTVTDEDIQAEIDKAISERPQEEKRIRARYKDPERLESFRNTLLEEKVIQFLIDHAKIKEFKVDVS
;
A
#
# COMPACT_ATOMS: atom_id res chain seq x y z
N MET A 1 36.38 1.44 19.42
CA MET A 1 36.16 1.03 18.01
C MET A 1 36.28 -0.47 17.93
N ARG A 2 35.24 -1.18 17.47
CA ARG A 2 35.34 -2.63 17.18
C ARG A 2 36.02 -2.80 15.83
N GLN A 3 37.15 -3.50 15.80
CA GLN A 3 37.79 -3.94 14.56
C GLN A 3 37.31 -5.33 14.19
N TYR A 4 36.88 -5.49 12.94
CA TYR A 4 36.52 -6.77 12.36
C TYR A 4 37.58 -7.16 11.34
N VAL A 5 38.15 -8.35 11.50
CA VAL A 5 39.11 -8.93 10.55
C VAL A 5 38.35 -9.96 9.72
N PHE A 6 38.30 -9.73 8.40
CA PHE A 6 37.71 -10.66 7.45
C PHE A 6 38.81 -11.39 6.68
N THR A 7 38.66 -12.70 6.54
CA THR A 7 39.52 -13.53 5.69
C THR A 7 38.69 -14.02 4.51
N ALA A 8 39.08 -13.64 3.29
CA ALA A 8 38.42 -14.12 2.08
C ALA A 8 38.65 -15.63 1.93
N LYS A 9 37.55 -16.41 1.85
CA LYS A 9 37.60 -17.87 1.67
C LYS A 9 37.72 -18.30 0.21
N GLY A 10 37.50 -17.39 -0.74
CA GLY A 10 37.57 -17.67 -2.16
C GLY A 10 37.12 -16.48 -2.99
N ILE A 11 37.49 -16.50 -4.26
CA ILE A 11 37.05 -15.55 -5.28
C ILE A 11 36.40 -16.38 -6.37
N TYR A 12 35.15 -16.08 -6.69
CA TYR A 12 34.37 -16.79 -7.71
C TYR A 12 33.89 -15.80 -8.76
N GLU A 13 33.92 -16.23 -10.02
CA GLU A 13 33.31 -15.50 -11.13
C GLU A 13 31.88 -15.99 -11.34
N ARG A 14 30.93 -15.05 -11.51
CA ARG A 14 29.53 -15.37 -11.77
C ARG A 14 29.31 -15.52 -13.27
N ILE A 15 29.24 -16.77 -13.73
CA ILE A 15 28.86 -17.10 -15.12
C ILE A 15 27.33 -17.20 -15.19
N LEU A 16 26.70 -16.40 -16.04
CA LEU A 16 25.25 -16.43 -16.23
C LEU A 16 24.86 -17.68 -17.06
N PRO A 17 23.80 -18.41 -16.67
CA PRO A 17 23.30 -19.50 -17.49
C PRO A 17 22.70 -18.99 -18.81
N PRO A 18 22.69 -19.81 -19.87
CA PRO A 18 21.94 -19.49 -21.07
C PRO A 18 20.45 -19.31 -20.77
N VAL A 19 19.79 -18.41 -21.51
CA VAL A 19 18.35 -18.20 -21.40
C VAL A 19 17.64 -19.15 -22.36
N ASP A 20 17.49 -20.40 -21.93
CA ASP A 20 16.87 -21.50 -22.68
C ASP A 20 15.66 -22.10 -21.93
N HIS A 21 15.12 -23.20 -22.46
CA HIS A 21 13.97 -23.89 -21.88
C HIS A 21 14.23 -24.34 -20.43
N ASP A 22 15.43 -24.87 -20.14
CA ASP A 22 15.79 -25.34 -18.80
C ASP A 22 15.85 -24.17 -17.81
N PHE A 23 16.37 -23.02 -18.25
CA PHE A 23 16.31 -21.78 -17.46
C PHE A 23 14.86 -21.34 -17.19
N ALA A 24 14.00 -21.34 -18.20
CA ALA A 24 12.59 -20.95 -18.09
C ALA A 24 11.81 -21.86 -17.11
N GLN A 25 12.08 -23.17 -17.15
CA GLN A 25 11.50 -24.15 -16.22
C GLN A 25 11.97 -23.93 -14.78
N ARG A 26 13.26 -23.60 -14.57
CA ARG A 26 13.83 -23.41 -13.22
C ARG A 26 13.33 -22.15 -12.52
N VAL A 27 13.10 -21.06 -13.24
CA VAL A 27 12.71 -19.77 -12.63
C VAL A 27 11.21 -19.69 -12.31
N GLY A 28 10.36 -20.30 -13.14
CA GLY A 28 8.91 -20.18 -12.96
C GLY A 28 8.08 -21.30 -13.56
N LYS A 29 8.68 -22.45 -13.92
CA LYS A 29 8.01 -23.58 -14.58
C LYS A 29 7.30 -23.17 -15.88
N PHE A 30 7.89 -22.24 -16.62
CA PHE A 30 7.35 -21.81 -17.91
C PHE A 30 7.63 -22.86 -18.99
N GLU A 31 6.66 -23.08 -19.87
CA GLU A 31 6.75 -24.06 -20.96
C GLU A 31 7.77 -23.68 -22.04
N SER A 32 8.17 -22.41 -22.14
CA SER A 32 9.19 -21.93 -23.05
C SER A 32 9.79 -20.60 -22.60
N VAL A 33 10.87 -20.17 -23.27
CA VAL A 33 11.48 -18.84 -23.05
C VAL A 33 10.50 -17.73 -23.45
N GLU A 34 9.71 -17.94 -24.50
CA GLU A 34 8.67 -17.01 -24.96
C GLU A 34 7.58 -16.87 -23.90
N ALA A 35 7.10 -17.98 -23.34
CA ALA A 35 6.11 -17.96 -22.26
C ALA A 35 6.65 -17.26 -21.01
N MET A 36 7.93 -17.48 -20.66
CA MET A 36 8.60 -16.77 -19.57
C MET A 36 8.66 -15.25 -19.83
N ARG A 37 9.08 -14.84 -21.03
CA ARG A 37 9.17 -13.41 -21.41
C ARG A 37 7.81 -12.74 -21.36
N GLU A 38 6.77 -13.42 -21.84
CA GLU A 38 5.40 -12.90 -21.80
C GLU A 38 4.86 -12.81 -20.37
N GLY A 39 5.12 -13.80 -19.52
CA GLY A 39 4.76 -13.76 -18.11
C GLY A 39 5.44 -12.60 -17.37
N ILE A 40 6.74 -12.38 -17.60
CA ILE A 40 7.49 -11.25 -17.05
C ILE A 40 6.91 -9.92 -17.56
N ARG A 41 6.59 -9.82 -18.86
CA ARG A 41 5.98 -8.62 -19.44
C ARG A 41 4.67 -8.27 -18.75
N LYS A 42 3.73 -9.22 -18.67
CA LYS A 42 2.44 -9.02 -17.99
C LYS A 42 2.60 -8.63 -16.52
N TRP A 43 3.54 -9.26 -15.83
CA TRP A 43 3.82 -8.89 -14.44
C TRP A 43 4.37 -7.46 -14.31
N LEU A 44 5.27 -7.04 -15.19
CA LEU A 44 5.79 -5.68 -15.22
C LEU A 44 4.71 -4.66 -15.59
N GLU A 45 3.85 -4.98 -16.56
CA GLU A 45 2.71 -4.15 -16.96
C GLU A 45 1.74 -3.95 -15.78
N ALA A 46 1.28 -5.03 -15.15
CA ALA A 46 0.40 -4.96 -13.99
C ALA A 46 1.04 -4.16 -12.82
N LYS A 47 2.35 -4.35 -12.59
CA LYS A 47 3.09 -3.58 -11.58
C LYS A 47 3.13 -2.08 -11.91
N ARG A 48 3.32 -1.72 -13.18
CA ARG A 48 3.36 -0.32 -13.63
C ARG A 48 1.98 0.32 -13.59
N GLU A 49 0.93 -0.40 -13.97
CA GLU A 49 -0.46 0.05 -13.84
C GLU A 49 -0.83 0.32 -12.38
N ALA A 50 -0.51 -0.61 -11.47
CA ALA A 50 -0.75 -0.43 -10.04
C ALA A 50 -0.03 0.81 -9.50
N TYR A 51 1.25 0.97 -9.83
CA TYR A 51 2.03 2.14 -9.42
C TYR A 51 1.46 3.46 -9.99
N SER A 52 1.09 3.46 -11.27
CA SER A 52 0.49 4.64 -11.91
C SER A 52 -0.85 5.02 -11.26
N ARG A 53 -1.68 4.02 -10.93
CA ARG A 53 -2.95 4.24 -10.22
C ARG A 53 -2.72 4.81 -8.83
N GLU A 54 -1.77 4.26 -8.08
CA GLU A 54 -1.41 4.75 -6.75
C GLU A 54 -0.92 6.21 -6.79
N GLU A 55 -0.02 6.53 -7.72
CA GLU A 55 0.50 7.89 -7.90
C GLU A 55 -0.62 8.87 -8.30
N MET A 56 -1.53 8.46 -9.18
CA MET A 56 -2.70 9.26 -9.56
C MET A 56 -3.59 9.54 -8.35
N VAL A 57 -3.93 8.51 -7.57
CA VAL A 57 -4.74 8.66 -6.34
C VAL A 57 -4.06 9.58 -5.34
N ASN A 58 -2.75 9.40 -5.10
CA ASN A 58 -1.99 10.27 -4.20
C ASN A 58 -2.02 11.73 -4.64
N ARG A 59 -1.89 11.99 -5.94
CA ARG A 59 -2.01 13.35 -6.48
C ARG A 59 -3.41 13.94 -6.30
N ILE A 60 -4.45 13.14 -6.49
CA ILE A 60 -5.83 13.57 -6.23
C ILE A 60 -5.99 13.95 -4.76
N ILE A 61 -5.57 13.08 -3.84
CA ILE A 61 -5.61 13.33 -2.39
C ILE A 61 -4.85 14.62 -2.06
N ASP A 62 -3.63 14.78 -2.58
CA ASP A 62 -2.82 15.98 -2.32
C ASP A 62 -3.49 17.25 -2.83
N GLN A 63 -4.12 17.21 -4.01
CA GLN A 63 -4.86 18.36 -4.55
C GLN A 63 -6.09 18.67 -3.71
N VAL A 64 -6.81 17.65 -3.24
CA VAL A 64 -7.98 17.82 -2.38
C VAL A 64 -7.57 18.42 -1.03
N ILE A 65 -6.50 17.91 -0.40
CA ILE A 65 -5.97 18.48 0.85
C ILE A 65 -5.53 19.92 0.64
N ARG A 66 -4.79 20.23 -0.44
CA ARG A 66 -4.31 21.60 -0.73
C ARG A 66 -5.44 22.60 -0.95
N ARG A 67 -6.58 22.17 -1.49
CA ARG A 67 -7.75 23.02 -1.73
C ARG A 67 -8.62 23.22 -0.49
N ASN A 68 -8.40 22.44 0.56
CA ASN A 68 -9.16 22.49 1.80
C ASN A 68 -8.21 22.78 2.95
N ASP A 69 -7.90 24.07 3.15
CA ASP A 69 -7.02 24.47 4.23
C ASP A 69 -7.76 24.53 5.57
N PHE A 70 -7.26 23.79 6.53
CA PHE A 70 -7.70 23.80 7.92
C PHE A 70 -6.58 23.30 8.81
N GLU A 71 -6.64 23.72 10.07
CA GLU A 71 -5.72 23.28 11.10
C GLU A 71 -6.27 22.06 11.83
N LEU A 72 -5.37 21.13 12.15
CA LEU A 72 -5.69 20.00 13.01
C LEU A 72 -5.44 20.40 14.47
N PRO A 73 -6.30 19.97 15.41
CA PRO A 73 -6.03 20.18 16.83
C PRO A 73 -4.67 19.57 17.21
N PRO A 74 -3.75 20.32 17.87
CA PRO A 74 -2.43 19.82 18.21
C PRO A 74 -2.46 18.52 19.02
N GLY A 75 -3.42 18.39 19.95
CA GLY A 75 -3.62 17.17 20.75
C GLY A 75 -4.01 15.95 19.92
N LEU A 76 -4.70 16.12 18.79
CA LEU A 76 -5.04 15.01 17.90
C LEU A 76 -3.79 14.50 17.17
N VAL A 77 -2.94 15.43 16.71
CA VAL A 77 -1.68 15.08 16.03
C VAL A 77 -0.75 14.38 17.02
N GLU A 78 -0.64 14.89 18.24
CA GLU A 78 0.15 14.29 19.31
C GLU A 78 -0.30 12.87 19.64
N LEU A 79 -1.60 12.68 19.89
CA LEU A 79 -2.16 11.36 20.20
C LEU A 79 -1.91 10.36 19.07
N THR A 80 -2.07 10.79 17.82
CA THR A 80 -1.83 9.92 16.65
C THR A 80 -0.36 9.56 16.53
N PHE A 81 0.55 10.50 16.81
CA PHE A 81 1.98 10.21 16.84
C PHE A 81 2.34 9.22 17.95
N GLN A 82 1.73 9.33 19.13
CA GLN A 82 1.97 8.40 20.24
C GLN A 82 1.59 6.96 19.87
N TRP A 83 0.41 6.76 19.27
CA TRP A 83 0.01 5.43 18.78
C TRP A 83 0.94 4.91 17.69
N PHE A 84 1.30 5.76 16.72
CA PHE A 84 2.29 5.41 15.71
C PHE A 84 3.63 5.01 16.33
N TRP A 85 4.09 5.75 17.34
CA TRP A 85 5.35 5.49 18.01
C TRP A 85 5.35 4.18 18.80
N GLU A 86 4.27 3.89 19.52
CA GLU A 86 4.11 2.61 20.22
C GLU A 86 4.17 1.41 19.27
N ASP A 87 3.53 1.50 18.11
CA ASP A 87 3.58 0.43 17.10
C ASP A 87 4.94 0.35 16.43
N TYR A 88 5.55 1.50 16.13
CA TYR A 88 6.90 1.58 15.58
C TYR A 88 7.94 0.88 16.48
N GLN A 89 7.85 1.06 17.80
CA GLN A 89 8.74 0.41 18.78
C GLN A 89 8.53 -1.10 18.90
N LYS A 90 7.31 -1.61 18.62
CA LYS A 90 7.06 -3.07 18.61
C LYS A 90 7.76 -3.74 17.43
N GLU A 91 7.81 -3.06 16.29
CA GLU A 91 8.43 -3.56 15.06
C GLU A 91 9.95 -3.33 15.03
N ASN A 92 10.41 -2.20 15.57
CA ASN A 92 11.83 -1.82 15.60
C ASN A 92 12.41 -2.00 17.00
N LYS A 93 13.31 -2.98 17.12
CA LYS A 93 13.94 -3.33 18.42
C LYS A 93 15.18 -2.51 18.74
N GLU A 94 15.69 -1.74 17.78
CA GLU A 94 16.83 -0.85 18.01
C GLU A 94 16.35 0.45 18.66
N PRO A 95 17.06 0.96 19.67
CA PRO A 95 16.71 2.23 20.29
C PRO A 95 16.97 3.36 19.29
N GLU A 96 15.89 4.02 18.89
CA GLU A 96 15.91 5.22 18.05
C GLU A 96 15.41 6.44 18.82
N ASP A 97 15.85 7.61 18.39
CA ASP A 97 15.48 8.89 18.97
C ASP A 97 14.04 9.27 18.56
N ALA A 98 13.17 9.46 19.55
CA ALA A 98 11.75 9.74 19.32
C ALA A 98 11.53 11.07 18.58
N ASP A 99 12.35 12.09 18.80
CA ASP A 99 12.21 13.40 18.15
C ASP A 99 12.60 13.32 16.68
N GLN A 100 13.65 12.54 16.34
CA GLN A 100 14.03 12.30 14.95
C GLN A 100 12.94 11.53 14.18
N ILE A 101 12.37 10.50 14.81
CA ILE A 101 11.26 9.74 14.23
C ILE A 101 10.02 10.62 14.10
N ARG A 102 9.76 11.47 15.09
CA ARG A 102 8.70 12.47 15.00
C ARG A 102 8.87 13.37 13.80
N GLU A 103 10.01 14.05 13.68
CA GLU A 103 10.25 14.99 12.57
C GLU A 103 10.08 14.31 11.20
N LYS A 104 10.54 13.07 11.08
CA LYS A 104 10.42 12.27 9.85
C LYS A 104 8.98 11.91 9.47
N TYR A 105 8.16 11.50 10.44
CA TYR A 105 6.81 10.95 10.17
C TYR A 105 5.67 11.94 10.40
N LEU A 106 5.90 13.03 11.13
CA LEU A 106 4.89 14.05 11.42
C LEU A 106 4.21 14.59 10.15
N PRO A 107 4.90 14.90 9.04
CA PRO A 107 4.24 15.35 7.81
C PRO A 107 3.25 14.31 7.25
N ALA A 108 3.61 13.02 7.31
CA ALA A 108 2.75 11.93 6.84
C ALA A 108 1.52 11.74 7.75
N ILE A 109 1.70 11.84 9.07
CA ILE A 109 0.61 11.78 10.06
C ILE A 109 -0.37 12.95 9.85
N VAL A 110 0.15 14.17 9.69
CA VAL A 110 -0.67 15.36 9.41
C VAL A 110 -1.44 15.18 8.11
N ARG A 111 -0.78 14.70 7.05
CA ARG A 111 -1.42 14.41 5.76
C ARG A 111 -2.54 13.37 5.93
N TYR A 112 -2.28 12.28 6.64
CA TYR A 112 -3.26 11.23 6.92
C TYR A 112 -4.47 11.76 7.68
N LEU A 113 -4.27 12.54 8.74
CA LEU A 113 -5.35 13.11 9.54
C LEU A 113 -6.18 14.13 8.74
N LYS A 114 -5.53 14.97 7.94
CA LYS A 114 -6.24 15.90 7.05
C LYS A 114 -7.10 15.14 6.04
N TRP A 115 -6.51 14.15 5.36
CA TRP A 115 -7.23 13.32 4.41
C TRP A 115 -8.42 12.61 5.07
N ARG A 116 -8.20 11.99 6.24
CA ARG A 116 -9.24 11.31 7.01
C ARG A 116 -10.41 12.22 7.30
N ARG A 117 -10.15 13.47 7.70
CA ARG A 117 -11.22 14.44 7.98
C ARG A 117 -12.01 14.80 6.71
N ILE A 118 -11.31 14.99 5.59
CA ILE A 118 -11.93 15.39 4.32
C ILE A 118 -12.77 14.26 3.74
N TRP A 119 -12.23 13.04 3.60
CA TRP A 119 -12.98 11.96 2.97
C TRP A 119 -14.21 11.57 3.79
N ASN A 120 -14.14 11.65 5.13
CA ASN A 120 -15.31 11.46 5.98
C ASN A 120 -16.39 12.52 5.74
N ALA A 121 -16.00 13.78 5.56
CA ALA A 121 -16.93 14.86 5.25
C ALA A 121 -17.58 14.67 3.86
N ILE A 122 -16.80 14.23 2.86
CA ILE A 122 -17.31 13.91 1.52
C ILE A 122 -18.30 12.74 1.60
N ALA A 123 -17.93 11.65 2.28
CA ALA A 123 -18.82 10.50 2.46
C ALA A 123 -20.17 10.89 3.09
N GLN A 124 -20.16 11.77 4.10
CA GLN A 124 -21.38 12.28 4.71
C GLN A 124 -22.20 13.17 3.77
N ALA A 125 -21.55 14.07 3.03
CA ALA A 125 -22.22 14.98 2.11
C ALA A 125 -22.86 14.25 0.92
N GLU A 126 -22.18 13.25 0.37
CA GLU A 126 -22.66 12.43 -0.76
C GLU A 126 -23.54 11.24 -0.32
N GLY A 127 -23.69 11.03 1.00
CA GLY A 127 -24.49 9.93 1.55
C GLY A 127 -23.90 8.54 1.30
N PHE A 128 -22.58 8.43 1.14
CA PHE A 128 -21.92 7.14 0.98
C PHE A 128 -22.01 6.32 2.25
N THR A 129 -22.45 5.08 2.08
CA THR A 129 -22.46 4.07 3.13
C THR A 129 -21.86 2.78 2.60
N VAL A 130 -21.31 1.98 3.51
CA VAL A 130 -20.88 0.61 3.22
C VAL A 130 -21.94 -0.29 3.83
N THR A 131 -22.59 -1.09 3.00
CA THR A 131 -23.59 -2.06 3.45
C THR A 131 -22.92 -3.37 3.86
N ASP A 132 -23.66 -4.26 4.51
CA ASP A 132 -23.11 -5.55 4.90
C ASP A 132 -22.90 -6.45 3.66
N GLU A 133 -23.66 -6.22 2.59
CA GLU A 133 -23.45 -6.85 1.27
C GLU A 133 -22.12 -6.42 0.64
N ASP A 134 -21.75 -5.13 0.72
CA ASP A 134 -20.46 -4.64 0.23
C ASP A 134 -19.30 -5.36 0.94
N ILE A 135 -19.43 -5.50 2.27
CA ILE A 135 -18.45 -6.21 3.10
C ILE A 135 -18.37 -7.67 2.68
N GLN A 136 -19.51 -8.35 2.55
CA GLN A 136 -19.56 -9.76 2.18
C GLN A 136 -18.99 -10.00 0.78
N ALA A 137 -19.27 -9.12 -0.17
CA ALA A 137 -18.72 -9.19 -1.53
C ALA A 137 -17.18 -9.12 -1.53
N GLU A 138 -16.59 -8.20 -0.77
CA GLU A 138 -15.13 -8.10 -0.69
C GLU A 138 -14.50 -9.27 0.09
N ILE A 139 -15.20 -9.82 1.08
CA ILE A 139 -14.80 -11.06 1.75
C ILE A 139 -14.75 -12.22 0.76
N ASP A 140 -15.81 -12.41 -0.03
CA ASP A 140 -15.92 -13.52 -0.98
C ASP A 140 -14.92 -13.38 -2.12
N LYS A 141 -14.67 -12.15 -2.59
CA LYS A 141 -13.60 -11.84 -3.53
C LYS A 141 -12.23 -12.22 -2.95
N ALA A 142 -11.91 -11.80 -1.72
CA ALA A 142 -10.64 -12.15 -1.08
C ALA A 142 -10.47 -13.67 -0.89
N ILE A 143 -11.55 -14.39 -0.60
CA ILE A 143 -11.56 -15.86 -0.54
C ILE A 143 -11.33 -16.47 -1.93
N SER A 144 -11.96 -15.93 -2.98
CA SER A 144 -11.77 -16.43 -4.35
C SER A 144 -10.33 -16.30 -4.84
N GLU A 145 -9.64 -15.23 -4.46
CA GLU A 145 -8.23 -15.00 -4.78
C GLU A 145 -7.30 -15.93 -4.00
N ARG A 146 -7.70 -16.31 -2.77
CA ARG A 146 -6.89 -17.13 -1.84
C ARG A 146 -7.76 -18.16 -1.10
N PRO A 147 -8.25 -19.21 -1.79
CA PRO A 147 -9.18 -20.16 -1.18
C PRO A 147 -8.60 -20.87 0.04
N GLN A 148 -7.29 -21.13 0.05
CA GLN A 148 -6.56 -21.74 1.16
C GLN A 148 -6.57 -20.91 2.45
N GLU A 149 -6.87 -19.60 2.36
CA GLU A 149 -6.87 -18.69 3.50
C GLU A 149 -8.28 -18.42 4.06
N GLU A 150 -9.34 -19.06 3.54
CA GLU A 150 -10.73 -18.75 3.88
C GLU A 150 -10.97 -18.63 5.39
N LYS A 151 -10.54 -19.62 6.17
CA LYS A 151 -10.73 -19.61 7.64
C LYS A 151 -10.10 -18.39 8.29
N ARG A 152 -8.91 -17.99 7.83
CA ARG A 152 -8.17 -16.83 8.34
C ARG A 152 -8.86 -15.53 7.92
N ILE A 153 -9.30 -15.45 6.66
CA ILE A 153 -10.04 -14.31 6.11
C ILE A 153 -11.31 -14.11 6.93
N ARG A 154 -12.17 -15.13 7.05
CA ARG A 154 -13.41 -15.04 7.85
C ARG A 154 -13.16 -14.72 9.32
N ALA A 155 -12.10 -15.27 9.93
CA ALA A 155 -11.76 -14.97 11.32
C ALA A 155 -11.38 -13.50 11.53
N ARG A 156 -10.76 -12.85 10.53
CA ARG A 156 -10.40 -11.43 10.59
C ARG A 156 -11.61 -10.52 10.77
N TYR A 157 -12.76 -10.89 10.19
CA TYR A 157 -14.00 -10.10 10.22
C TYR A 157 -14.92 -10.40 11.41
N LYS A 158 -14.54 -11.33 12.30
CA LYS A 158 -15.27 -11.58 13.56
C LYS A 158 -14.94 -10.57 14.66
N ASP A 159 -13.81 -9.90 14.53
CA ASP A 159 -13.34 -8.89 15.45
C ASP A 159 -14.01 -7.54 15.12
N PRO A 160 -14.82 -6.96 16.03
CA PRO A 160 -15.54 -5.72 15.77
C PRO A 160 -14.64 -4.55 15.35
N GLU A 161 -13.46 -4.40 15.96
CA GLU A 161 -12.55 -3.28 15.64
C GLU A 161 -11.99 -3.42 14.23
N ARG A 162 -11.64 -4.65 13.83
CA ARG A 162 -11.15 -4.95 12.49
C ARG A 162 -12.24 -4.77 11.44
N LEU A 163 -13.47 -5.15 11.77
CA LEU A 163 -14.63 -4.97 10.89
C LEU A 163 -14.90 -3.47 10.66
N GLU A 164 -14.86 -2.65 11.71
CA GLU A 164 -15.02 -1.20 11.59
C GLU A 164 -13.89 -0.57 10.77
N SER A 165 -12.64 -0.95 11.03
CA SER A 165 -11.50 -0.50 10.22
C SER A 165 -11.68 -0.85 8.75
N PHE A 166 -12.16 -2.06 8.44
CA PHE A 166 -12.40 -2.49 7.07
C PHE A 166 -13.54 -1.71 6.42
N ARG A 167 -14.62 -1.45 7.16
CA ARG A 167 -15.74 -0.60 6.69
C ARG A 167 -15.24 0.80 6.33
N ASN A 168 -14.36 1.38 7.14
CA ASN A 168 -13.75 2.68 6.85
C ASN A 168 -12.88 2.63 5.58
N THR A 169 -12.11 1.57 5.37
CA THR A 169 -11.32 1.38 4.14
C THR A 169 -12.23 1.33 2.90
N LEU A 170 -13.31 0.54 2.93
CA LEU A 170 -14.25 0.47 1.80
C LEU A 170 -14.94 1.82 1.55
N LEU A 171 -15.28 2.55 2.61
CA LEU A 171 -15.90 3.87 2.48
C LEU A 171 -14.93 4.89 1.86
N GLU A 172 -13.68 4.88 2.30
CA GLU A 172 -12.61 5.69 1.72
C GLU A 172 -12.39 5.36 0.24
N GLU A 173 -12.37 4.08 -0.13
CA GLU A 173 -12.27 3.64 -1.53
C GLU A 173 -13.43 4.15 -2.39
N LYS A 174 -14.66 4.13 -1.88
CA LYS A 174 -15.83 4.73 -2.57
C LYS A 174 -15.64 6.24 -2.79
N VAL A 175 -15.14 6.96 -1.79
CA VAL A 175 -14.84 8.40 -1.92
C VAL A 175 -13.73 8.65 -2.95
N ILE A 176 -12.66 7.85 -2.92
CA ILE A 176 -11.56 7.97 -3.89
C ILE A 176 -12.09 7.73 -5.31
N GLN A 177 -12.91 6.70 -5.51
CA GLN A 177 -13.50 6.41 -6.82
C GLN A 177 -14.39 7.56 -7.29
N PHE A 178 -15.24 8.09 -6.42
CA PHE A 178 -16.04 9.28 -6.72
C PHE A 178 -15.16 10.48 -7.15
N LEU A 179 -14.05 10.72 -6.44
CA LEU A 179 -13.12 11.80 -6.79
C LEU A 179 -12.44 11.56 -8.14
N ILE A 180 -12.06 10.32 -8.46
CA ILE A 180 -11.50 9.94 -9.77
C ILE A 180 -12.50 10.24 -10.87
N ASP A 181 -13.75 9.81 -10.70
CA ASP A 181 -14.81 9.94 -11.73
C ASP A 181 -15.15 11.42 -12.03
N HIS A 182 -14.92 12.31 -11.07
CA HIS A 182 -15.16 13.76 -11.22
C HIS A 182 -13.88 14.57 -11.44
N ALA A 183 -12.71 13.95 -11.43
CA ALA A 183 -11.44 14.62 -11.65
C ALA A 183 -11.14 14.81 -13.15
N LYS A 184 -10.50 15.94 -13.49
CA LYS A 184 -9.92 16.15 -14.82
C LYS A 184 -8.54 15.50 -14.87
N ILE A 185 -8.48 14.23 -15.28
CA ILE A 185 -7.25 13.45 -15.37
C ILE A 185 -6.58 13.70 -16.73
N LYS A 186 -5.27 13.93 -16.71
CA LYS A 186 -4.44 14.03 -17.92
C LYS A 186 -3.40 12.92 -17.88
N GLU A 187 -3.34 12.13 -18.93
CA GLU A 187 -2.35 11.07 -19.10
C GLU A 187 -1.09 11.61 -19.77
N PHE A 188 0.07 11.16 -19.30
CA PHE A 188 1.36 11.48 -19.89
C PHE A 188 2.18 10.20 -20.00
N LYS A 189 2.88 10.03 -21.12
CA LYS A 189 3.86 8.95 -21.24
C LYS A 189 5.07 9.28 -20.39
N VAL A 190 5.40 8.38 -19.47
CA VAL A 190 6.65 8.44 -18.71
C VAL A 190 7.63 7.51 -19.40
N ASP A 191 8.70 8.08 -19.97
CA ASP A 191 9.81 7.27 -20.48
C ASP A 191 10.54 6.65 -19.30
N VAL A 192 10.50 5.32 -19.25
CA VAL A 192 11.24 4.54 -18.26
C VAL A 192 12.54 4.12 -18.94
N SER A 193 13.58 4.95 -18.81
CA SER A 193 14.95 4.61 -19.22
C SER A 193 15.57 3.57 -18.29
#